data_AF-A0A954JZZ3-F1
#
_entry.id   AF-A0A954JZZ3-F1
#
_cell.length_a   1.000
_cell.length_b   1.000
_cell.length_c   1.000
_cell.angle_alpha   90.00
_cell.angle_beta   90.00
_cell.angle_gamma   90.00
#
_symmetry.space_group_name_H-M   'P 1'
#
loop_
_entity.id
_entity.type
_entity.pdbx_description
1 polymer ?
#
loop_
_entity_poly.entity_id
_entity_poly.type
_entity_poly.pdbx_seq_one_letter_code
_entity_poly.pdbx_strand_id
1 'polypeptide(L)'
;MIINQFDNNQVHNLSQKKGASTMRVQMTPKTVRRLLSADGYLDLGMPERAIEELDKIADAGPLEGPTKLMHGIALKQVGQFPEAINQLEKAARIMPKPIRRFAWRELVDAYRAVGSMELAEMAEKLGGSGEFQLKIALPFADMTLDIPSHPKAP
;
A
#
# COMPACT_ATOMS: atom_id res chain seq x y z
N MET A 1 33.92 66.35 -5.20
CA MET A 1 33.29 65.33 -6.05
C MET A 1 32.13 64.73 -5.25
N ILE A 2 30.92 65.15 -5.63
CA ILE A 2 29.57 64.57 -5.45
C ILE A 2 29.13 64.03 -4.07
N ILE A 3 28.09 64.70 -3.57
CA ILE A 3 27.16 64.34 -2.50
C ILE A 3 25.88 63.77 -3.16
N ASN A 4 25.15 62.91 -2.44
CA ASN A 4 23.74 62.49 -2.64
C ASN A 4 23.42 61.52 -3.80
N GLN A 5 22.77 60.39 -3.49
CA GLN A 5 21.30 60.29 -3.58
C GLN A 5 20.77 58.96 -3.01
N PHE A 6 19.66 59.11 -2.28
CA PHE A 6 18.74 58.08 -1.79
C PHE A 6 17.93 57.43 -2.93
N ASP A 7 17.30 56.30 -2.58
CA ASP A 7 16.14 55.63 -3.18
C ASP A 7 16.29 54.86 -4.51
N ASN A 8 16.12 53.53 -4.43
CA ASN A 8 14.85 52.94 -4.89
C ASN A 8 14.78 51.42 -4.62
N ASN A 9 14.14 51.10 -3.49
CA ASN A 9 13.01 50.18 -3.34
C ASN A 9 12.42 49.46 -4.59
N GLN A 10 13.21 48.79 -5.44
CA GLN A 10 12.72 47.97 -6.57
C GLN A 10 13.73 46.88 -7.02
N VAL A 11 14.42 46.20 -6.10
CA VAL A 11 14.69 44.75 -6.29
C VAL A 11 13.65 43.97 -5.51
N HIS A 12 12.42 44.31 -5.87
CA HIS A 12 11.21 43.58 -5.61
C HIS A 12 11.45 42.12 -6.00
N ASN A 13 11.09 41.23 -5.08
CA ASN A 13 10.57 39.90 -5.38
C ASN A 13 11.41 39.05 -6.32
N LEU A 14 12.19 38.10 -5.80
CA LEU A 14 12.35 36.79 -6.45
C LEU A 14 13.02 35.70 -5.59
N SER A 15 13.48 36.00 -4.36
CA SER A 15 14.00 34.95 -3.47
C SER A 15 12.97 34.38 -2.48
N GLN A 16 11.74 34.90 -2.46
CA GLN A 16 10.61 34.33 -1.73
C GLN A 16 9.57 33.74 -2.69
N LYS A 17 9.90 32.61 -3.32
CA LYS A 17 8.99 31.55 -3.77
C LYS A 17 9.74 30.70 -4.80
N LYS A 18 10.15 29.50 -4.37
CA LYS A 18 9.93 28.22 -5.07
C LYS A 18 10.84 27.17 -4.46
N GLY A 19 10.19 26.18 -3.87
CA GLY A 19 10.82 24.99 -3.34
C GLY A 19 9.75 24.27 -2.57
N ALA A 20 8.77 23.73 -3.32
CA ALA A 20 7.63 23.00 -2.82
C ALA A 20 8.01 22.18 -1.59
N SER A 21 7.23 22.31 -0.52
CA SER A 21 7.21 21.35 0.57
C SER A 21 7.17 19.97 -0.05
N THR A 22 8.33 19.32 -0.12
CA THR A 22 8.43 17.92 -0.45
C THR A 22 7.80 17.25 0.75
N MET A 23 6.49 17.05 0.68
CA MET A 23 5.78 16.16 1.58
C MET A 23 6.49 14.82 1.35
N ARG A 24 7.48 14.51 2.19
CA ARG A 24 8.05 13.19 2.28
C ARG A 24 6.87 12.35 2.72
N VAL A 25 6.21 11.70 1.77
CA VAL A 25 5.11 10.80 2.06
C VAL A 25 5.75 9.61 2.78
N GLN A 26 5.87 9.75 4.10
CA GLN A 26 6.53 8.77 4.95
C GLN A 26 5.49 7.73 5.36
N MET A 27 5.79 6.48 5.02
CA MET A 27 5.14 5.34 5.64
C MET A 27 5.45 5.34 7.13
N THR A 28 4.43 5.20 7.98
CA THR A 28 4.70 5.05 9.41
C THR A 28 5.25 3.65 9.71
N PRO A 29 6.23 3.50 10.62
CA PRO A 29 6.71 2.17 11.03
C PRO A 29 5.58 1.26 11.56
N LYS A 30 4.56 1.86 12.17
CA LYS A 30 3.37 1.16 12.63
C LYS A 30 2.59 0.55 11.47
N THR A 31 2.34 1.31 10.40
CA THR A 31 1.67 0.83 9.19
C THR A 31 2.43 -0.33 8.55
N VAL A 32 3.75 -0.17 8.37
CA VAL A 32 4.65 -1.20 7.83
C VAL A 32 4.55 -2.49 8.65
N ARG A 33 4.65 -2.39 9.98
CA ARG A 33 4.53 -3.55 10.87
C ARG A 33 3.19 -4.27 10.74
N ARG A 34 2.08 -3.53 10.70
CA ARG A 34 0.74 -4.12 10.54
C ARG A 34 0.59 -4.86 9.22
N LEU A 35 1.11 -4.26 8.15
CA LEU A 35 1.09 -4.88 6.84
C LEU A 35 1.90 -6.19 6.82
N LEU A 36 3.10 -6.21 7.42
CA LEU A 36 3.89 -7.45 7.56
C LEU A 36 3.17 -8.51 8.41
N SER A 37 2.53 -8.11 9.51
CA SER A 37 1.76 -9.03 10.33
C SER A 37 0.60 -9.64 9.54
N ALA A 38 -0.14 -8.82 8.79
CA ALA A 38 -1.20 -9.31 7.92
C ALA A 38 -0.70 -10.29 6.86
N ASP A 39 0.49 -10.05 6.29
CA ASP A 39 1.11 -10.91 5.28
C ASP A 39 1.44 -12.27 5.88
N GLY A 40 2.12 -12.26 7.03
CA GLY A 40 2.43 -13.48 7.78
C GLY A 40 1.18 -14.24 8.22
N TYR A 41 0.10 -13.55 8.60
CA TYR A 41 -1.16 -14.23 8.92
C TYR A 41 -1.81 -14.88 7.70
N LEU A 42 -1.75 -14.26 6.52
CA LEU A 42 -2.24 -14.87 5.28
C LEU A 42 -1.41 -16.11 4.88
N ASP A 43 -0.08 -16.03 5.01
CA ASP A 43 0.82 -17.17 4.75
C ASP A 43 0.54 -18.36 5.69
N LEU A 44 0.12 -18.07 6.92
CA LEU A 44 -0.25 -19.07 7.92
C LEU A 44 -1.71 -19.54 7.83
N GLY A 45 -2.48 -19.05 6.86
CA GLY A 45 -3.91 -19.41 6.70
C GLY A 45 -4.80 -18.88 7.83
N MET A 46 -4.45 -17.73 8.41
CA MET A 46 -5.20 -17.04 9.48
C MET A 46 -5.81 -15.71 8.97
N PRO A 47 -6.72 -15.74 7.99
CA PRO A 47 -7.20 -14.52 7.33
C PRO A 47 -7.95 -13.55 8.26
N GLU A 48 -8.63 -14.03 9.30
CA GLU A 48 -9.30 -13.16 10.28
C GLU A 48 -8.31 -12.26 11.02
N ARG A 49 -7.15 -12.81 11.40
CA ARG A 49 -6.08 -12.02 12.05
C ARG A 49 -5.44 -11.03 11.08
N ALA A 50 -5.35 -11.38 9.80
CA ALA A 50 -4.90 -10.46 8.78
C ALA A 50 -5.86 -9.27 8.66
N ILE A 51 -7.18 -9.52 8.61
CA ILE A 51 -8.21 -8.47 8.59
C ILE A 51 -8.07 -7.56 9.81
N GLU A 52 -7.95 -8.12 11.02
CA GLU A 52 -7.79 -7.32 12.24
C GLU A 52 -6.59 -6.36 12.17
N GLU A 53 -5.46 -6.79 11.62
CA GLU A 53 -4.29 -5.92 11.48
C GLU A 53 -4.47 -4.86 10.40
N LEU A 54 -5.12 -5.22 9.28
CA LEU A 54 -5.39 -4.32 8.17
C LEU A 54 -6.41 -3.24 8.54
N ASP A 55 -7.44 -3.56 9.31
CA ASP A 55 -8.45 -2.61 9.80
C ASP A 55 -7.86 -1.57 10.76
N LYS A 56 -6.73 -1.89 11.41
CA LYS A 56 -6.02 -0.95 12.27
C LYS A 56 -5.10 0.00 11.49
N ILE A 57 -5.05 -0.09 10.16
CA ILE A 57 -4.32 0.84 9.29
C ILE A 57 -5.28 1.97 8.87
N ALA A 58 -5.14 3.13 9.50
CA ALA A 58 -5.96 4.31 9.18
C ALA A 58 -5.46 5.07 7.94
N ASP A 59 -4.16 5.08 7.71
CA ASP A 59 -3.51 5.69 6.54
C ASP A 59 -2.34 4.81 6.11
N ALA A 60 -2.44 4.26 4.91
CA ALA A 60 -1.40 3.45 4.31
C ALA A 60 -0.50 4.23 3.34
N GLY A 61 -0.79 5.49 3.05
CA GLY A 61 -0.01 6.33 2.13
C GLY A 61 0.41 5.58 0.86
N PRO A 62 1.72 5.52 0.55
CA PRO A 62 2.24 4.79 -0.61
C PRO A 62 1.90 3.30 -0.65
N LEU A 63 1.62 2.67 0.50
CA LEU A 63 1.21 1.27 0.59
C LEU A 63 -0.31 1.06 0.54
N GLU A 64 -1.10 2.08 0.19
CA GLU A 64 -2.56 1.95 0.06
C GLU A 64 -2.94 0.85 -0.93
N GLY A 65 -2.31 0.78 -2.11
CA GLY A 65 -2.55 -0.28 -3.09
C GLY A 65 -2.32 -1.69 -2.51
N PRO A 66 -1.12 -2.00 -1.98
CA PRO A 66 -0.84 -3.26 -1.29
C PRO A 66 -1.80 -3.57 -0.13
N THR A 67 -2.11 -2.58 0.70
CA THR A 67 -3.03 -2.74 1.86
C THR A 67 -4.42 -3.17 1.38
N LYS A 68 -4.93 -2.52 0.33
CA LYS A 68 -6.23 -2.87 -0.27
C LYS A 68 -6.22 -4.26 -0.91
N LEU A 69 -5.12 -4.64 -1.57
CA LEU A 69 -4.97 -5.97 -2.14
C LEU A 69 -5.04 -7.06 -1.06
N MET A 70 -4.23 -6.95 -0.01
CA MET A 70 -4.21 -7.93 1.08
C MET A 70 -5.55 -8.02 1.81
N HIS A 71 -6.19 -6.87 2.05
CA HIS A 71 -7.49 -6.84 2.70
C HIS A 71 -8.54 -7.56 1.84
N GLY A 72 -8.53 -7.30 0.54
CA GLY A 72 -9.37 -8.02 -0.41
C GLY A 72 -9.14 -9.54 -0.40
N ILE A 73 -7.88 -9.98 -0.38
CA ILE A 73 -7.51 -11.40 -0.30
C ILE A 73 -8.01 -12.03 1.00
N ALA A 74 -7.78 -11.38 2.14
CA ALA A 74 -8.18 -11.89 3.45
C ALA A 74 -9.72 -12.02 3.56
N LEU A 75 -10.46 -11.00 3.12
CA LEU A 75 -11.93 -11.02 3.05
C LEU A 75 -12.44 -12.13 2.13
N LYS A 76 -11.78 -12.37 0.99
CA LYS A 76 -12.11 -13.46 0.07
C LYS A 76 -11.95 -14.82 0.75
N GLN A 77 -10.87 -15.02 1.51
CA GLN A 77 -10.60 -16.29 2.21
C GLN A 77 -11.64 -16.61 3.30
N VAL A 78 -12.23 -15.59 3.93
CA VAL A 78 -13.34 -15.76 4.92
C VAL A 78 -14.74 -15.75 4.28
N GLY A 79 -14.83 -15.69 2.94
CA GLY A 79 -16.09 -15.72 2.20
C GLY A 79 -16.86 -14.38 2.16
N GLN A 80 -16.26 -13.28 2.62
CA GLN A 80 -16.83 -11.93 2.53
C GLN A 80 -16.56 -11.33 1.15
N PHE A 81 -17.15 -11.94 0.12
CA PHE A 81 -16.88 -11.59 -1.28
C PHE A 81 -17.27 -10.15 -1.66
N PRO A 82 -18.42 -9.59 -1.23
CA PRO A 82 -18.79 -8.20 -1.57
C PRO A 82 -17.74 -7.18 -1.09
N GLU A 83 -17.28 -7.33 0.15
CA GLU A 83 -16.25 -6.48 0.75
C GLU A 83 -14.90 -6.72 0.08
N ALA A 84 -14.56 -7.98 -0.21
CA ALA A 84 -13.35 -8.35 -0.93
C ALA A 84 -13.27 -7.64 -2.29
N ILE A 85 -14.34 -7.71 -3.10
CA ILE A 85 -14.42 -7.07 -4.41
C ILE A 85 -14.15 -5.57 -4.28
N ASN A 86 -14.79 -4.89 -3.33
CA ASN A 86 -14.59 -3.45 -3.11
C ASN A 86 -13.12 -3.10 -2.81
N GLN A 87 -12.44 -3.86 -1.94
CA GLN A 87 -11.02 -3.61 -1.65
C GLN A 87 -10.14 -3.92 -2.87
N LEU A 88 -10.41 -5.02 -3.58
CA LEU A 88 -9.64 -5.44 -4.74
C LEU A 88 -9.78 -4.46 -5.92
N GLU A 89 -10.97 -3.90 -6.17
CA GLU A 89 -11.17 -2.85 -7.18
C GLU A 89 -10.37 -1.58 -6.87
N LYS A 90 -10.32 -1.19 -5.59
CA LYS A 90 -9.48 -0.06 -5.15
C LYS A 90 -8.00 -0.37 -5.40
N ALA A 91 -7.54 -1.57 -5.05
CA ALA A 91 -6.17 -2.00 -5.33
C ALA A 91 -5.87 -1.97 -6.83
N ALA A 92 -6.77 -2.51 -7.67
CA ALA A 92 -6.65 -2.50 -9.12
C ALA A 92 -6.62 -1.08 -9.71
N ARG A 93 -7.30 -0.11 -9.09
CA ARG A 93 -7.28 1.31 -9.51
C ARG A 93 -6.00 2.03 -9.11
N ILE A 94 -5.45 1.74 -7.92
CA ILE A 94 -4.31 2.45 -7.34
C ILE A 94 -2.97 1.90 -7.84
N MET A 95 -2.85 0.57 -7.93
CA MET A 95 -1.56 -0.04 -8.22
C MET A 95 -1.11 0.23 -9.67
N PRO A 96 0.20 0.44 -9.90
CA PRO A 96 0.74 0.60 -11.25
C PRO A 96 0.79 -0.74 -11.99
N LYS A 97 0.91 -0.69 -13.32
CA LYS A 97 1.33 -1.87 -14.09
C LYS A 97 2.83 -2.14 -13.83
N PRO A 98 3.28 -3.41 -13.79
CA PRO A 98 2.49 -4.63 -13.96
C PRO A 98 1.75 -5.06 -12.69
N ILE A 99 2.05 -4.50 -11.52
CA ILE A 99 1.58 -4.97 -10.20
C ILE A 99 0.05 -5.10 -10.10
N ARG A 100 -0.74 -4.17 -10.66
CA ARG A 100 -2.21 -4.23 -10.58
C ARG A 100 -2.86 -5.51 -11.13
N ARG A 101 -2.14 -6.28 -11.95
CA ARG A 101 -2.58 -7.59 -12.46
C ARG A 101 -3.00 -8.55 -11.34
N PHE A 102 -2.36 -8.46 -10.17
CA PHE A 102 -2.68 -9.32 -9.03
C PHE A 102 -4.09 -9.03 -8.51
N ALA A 103 -4.45 -7.75 -8.35
CA ALA A 103 -5.81 -7.37 -7.96
C ALA A 103 -6.86 -7.83 -8.98
N TRP A 104 -6.56 -7.72 -10.28
CA TRP A 104 -7.46 -8.22 -11.32
C TRP A 104 -7.67 -9.72 -11.24
N ARG A 105 -6.63 -10.52 -10.98
CA ARG A 105 -6.77 -11.96 -10.78
C ARG A 105 -7.66 -12.29 -9.58
N GLU A 106 -7.43 -11.64 -8.44
CA GLU A 106 -8.27 -11.86 -7.26
C GLU A 106 -9.73 -11.45 -7.50
N LEU A 107 -9.98 -10.40 -8.31
CA LEU A 107 -11.33 -10.00 -8.74
C LEU A 107 -12.00 -11.06 -9.60
N VAL A 108 -11.28 -11.71 -10.51
CA VAL A 108 -11.83 -12.81 -11.32
C VAL A 108 -12.36 -13.91 -10.41
N ASP A 109 -11.56 -14.34 -9.43
CA ASP A 109 -11.97 -15.37 -8.47
C ASP A 109 -13.18 -14.93 -7.65
N ALA A 110 -13.16 -13.69 -7.15
CA ALA A 110 -14.25 -13.14 -6.34
C ALA A 110 -15.55 -13.01 -7.14
N TYR A 111 -15.48 -12.55 -8.40
CA TYR A 111 -16.64 -12.47 -9.29
C TYR A 111 -17.23 -13.83 -9.63
N ARG A 112 -16.38 -14.83 -9.87
CA ARG A 112 -16.83 -16.22 -10.05
C ARG A 112 -17.53 -16.75 -8.81
N ALA A 113 -16.99 -16.48 -7.62
CA ALA A 113 -17.56 -16.95 -6.37
C ALA A 113 -18.97 -16.37 -6.10
N VAL A 114 -19.25 -15.14 -6.53
CA VAL A 114 -20.59 -14.53 -6.44
C VAL A 114 -21.48 -14.80 -7.66
N GLY A 115 -21.03 -15.63 -8.61
CA GLY A 115 -21.78 -16.02 -9.81
C GLY A 115 -21.80 -14.99 -10.94
N SER A 116 -21.00 -13.92 -10.85
CA SER A 116 -20.95 -12.86 -11.87
C SER A 116 -19.92 -13.18 -12.97
N MET A 117 -20.27 -14.09 -13.87
CA MET A 117 -19.36 -14.57 -14.92
C MET A 117 -18.96 -13.48 -15.93
N GLU A 118 -19.87 -12.56 -16.25
CA GLU A 118 -19.60 -11.45 -17.17
C GLU A 118 -18.50 -10.51 -16.61
N LEU A 119 -18.59 -10.16 -15.33
CA LEU A 119 -17.58 -9.33 -14.67
C LEU A 119 -16.25 -10.07 -14.52
N ALA A 120 -16.28 -11.39 -14.29
CA ALA A 120 -15.08 -12.21 -14.26
C ALA A 120 -14.36 -12.19 -15.63
N GLU A 121 -15.06 -12.40 -16.73
CA GLU A 121 -14.49 -12.36 -18.08
C GLU A 121 -13.92 -10.97 -18.42
N MET A 122 -14.63 -9.91 -18.02
CA MET A 122 -14.12 -8.54 -18.18
C MET A 122 -12.83 -8.32 -17.38
N ALA A 123 -12.77 -8.77 -16.13
CA ALA A 123 -11.58 -8.65 -15.29
C ALA A 123 -10.38 -9.44 -15.84
N GLU A 124 -10.60 -10.62 -16.43
CA GLU A 124 -9.54 -11.39 -17.10
C GLU A 124 -8.91 -10.59 -18.24
N LYS A 125 -9.75 -10.01 -19.12
CA LYS A 125 -9.29 -9.17 -20.25
C LYS A 125 -8.51 -7.94 -19.79
N LEU A 126 -8.87 -7.36 -18.65
CA LEU A 126 -8.25 -6.13 -18.13
C LEU A 126 -6.88 -6.34 -17.48
N GLY A 127 -6.48 -7.58 -17.16
CA GLY A 127 -5.14 -7.82 -16.61
C GLY A 127 -4.79 -9.20 -16.07
N GLY A 128 -5.62 -10.23 -16.28
CA GLY A 128 -5.42 -11.57 -15.72
C GLY A 128 -4.80 -12.57 -16.69
N SER A 129 -3.47 -12.60 -16.82
CA SER A 129 -2.76 -13.78 -17.35
C SER A 129 -1.31 -13.85 -16.87
N GLY A 130 -1.01 -14.81 -15.97
CA GLY A 130 0.36 -15.18 -15.54
C GLY A 130 0.55 -15.27 -14.01
N GLU A 131 1.28 -16.27 -13.53
CA GLU A 131 1.50 -16.48 -12.10
C GLU A 131 2.54 -15.52 -11.51
N PHE A 132 2.44 -15.24 -10.20
CA PHE A 132 3.52 -15.18 -9.20
C PHE A 132 2.99 -14.63 -7.87
N GLN A 133 3.63 -15.06 -6.77
CA GLN A 133 3.32 -14.68 -5.39
C GLN A 133 3.80 -13.25 -5.11
N LEU A 134 2.95 -12.43 -4.49
CA LEU A 134 3.40 -11.19 -3.88
C LEU A 134 4.01 -11.55 -2.52
N LYS A 135 5.32 -11.75 -2.47
CA LYS A 135 6.02 -11.52 -1.20
C LYS A 135 6.17 -10.01 -1.09
N ILE A 136 5.50 -9.40 -0.12
CA ILE A 136 5.66 -7.98 0.13
C ILE A 136 7.05 -7.80 0.74
N ALA A 137 8.06 -7.73 -0.13
CA ALA A 137 9.38 -7.25 0.24
C ALA A 137 9.23 -5.76 0.54
N LEU A 138 8.83 -5.45 1.77
CA LEU A 138 9.03 -4.10 2.28
C LEU A 138 10.54 -3.85 2.21
N PRO A 139 10.99 -2.72 1.67
CA PRO A 139 12.41 -2.41 1.48
C PRO A 139 13.22 -2.29 2.80
N PHE A 140 12.64 -2.72 3.93
CA PHE A 140 13.22 -2.76 5.26
C PHE A 140 13.12 -4.16 5.91
N ALA A 141 12.73 -5.20 5.17
CA ALA A 141 12.56 -6.55 5.70
C ALA A 141 13.86 -7.38 5.77
N ASP A 142 15.03 -6.77 5.49
CA ASP A 142 16.30 -7.25 6.04
C ASP A 142 16.44 -6.77 7.49
N MET A 143 15.44 -7.03 8.31
CA MET A 143 15.62 -6.97 9.75
C MET A 143 16.09 -8.34 10.17
N THR A 144 17.40 -8.58 10.02
CA THR A 144 18.10 -9.55 10.86
C THR A 144 17.89 -9.08 12.29
N LEU A 145 16.80 -9.53 12.90
CA LEU A 145 16.56 -9.38 14.31
C LEU A 145 17.49 -10.39 14.98
N ASP A 146 18.75 -9.98 15.14
CA ASP A 146 19.69 -10.65 16.01
C ASP A 146 19.16 -10.41 17.44
N ILE A 147 18.21 -11.25 17.85
CA ILE A 147 17.73 -11.27 19.23
C ILE A 147 18.86 -11.93 20.02
N PRO A 148 19.62 -11.20 20.85
CA PRO A 148 20.51 -11.88 21.77
C PRO A 148 19.63 -12.76 22.68
N SER A 149 19.79 -14.07 22.58
CA SER A 149 19.24 -15.02 23.53
C SER A 149 19.90 -14.74 24.88
N HIS A 150 19.21 -13.93 25.69
CA HIS A 150 19.49 -13.53 27.07
C HIS A 150 20.01 -14.68 27.97
N PRO A 151 20.59 -14.41 29.18
CA PRO A 151 20.37 -13.23 30.02
C PRO A 151 21.62 -12.57 30.64
N LYS A 152 21.45 -11.32 31.09
CA LYS A 152 22.29 -10.72 32.13
C LYS A 152 22.14 -11.55 33.40
N ALA A 153 23.23 -12.14 33.87
CA ALA A 153 23.36 -12.63 35.24
C ALA A 153 23.86 -11.48 36.13
N PRO A 154 23.55 -11.50 37.45
CA PRO A 154 23.64 -10.35 38.36
C PRO A 154 25.05 -9.82 38.59
#